data_AF-A0A5B6Z345-F1
#
_entry.id   AF-A0A5B6Z345-F1
#
_cell.length_a   1.000
_cell.length_b   1.000
_cell.length_c   1.000
_cell.angle_alpha   90.00
_cell.angle_beta   90.00
_cell.angle_gamma   90.00
#
_symmetry.space_group_name_H-M   'P 1'
#
loop_
_entity.id
_entity.type
_entity.pdbx_description
1 polymer ?
#
loop_
_entity_poly.entity_id
_entity_poly.type
_entity_poly.pdbx_seq_one_letter_code
_entity_poly.pdbx_strand_id
1 'polypeptide(L)'
;MAILATLWLLEKYARSESSQIAPLCVTFGSPLTGDRIFPHALTREKWDRYFIHFVMKYDIVPRTMLAPFSSIERELAVILHLFNPKSTDLERGSIGRSEEALKFYMIVTRNASSLASHAACMLMGCTNLLLETVTNFIELSPYRPFGTYIFCTGNGKLVVVKNPDAVLQLLFYCLQLSSEAEAEAEAAVVAYRSLQEHLAYESELQESLEMQNVVYLDHLEELPLSSDGSASAEVATINMALNDLGLSTRARLCLRAAGALEKQKLNNQAKIDSHKHNIEAELNIVQAYQSGCEVRKIGYYDAFKLQKDVKDFDANVKRLELAGQWDEIIEMLKRYELPDGFECRKEWIELGTKYRRLVEPLDIANYYRHLKNEDTGPYLTKGRPKRYRYTQRWREHAEKMPTGFGSESCFWGEVEELRTSNNWSFEGIKNKILQIERDVLRWVKAGELGRDVFLDESTFVKWWKTLPYQHRNESCLAQFMSS
;
A
#
# COMPACT_ATOMS: atom_id res chain seq x y z
N MET A 1 3.50 0.78 -22.09
CA MET A 1 2.12 1.00 -22.58
C MET A 1 1.16 -0.13 -22.21
N ALA A 2 1.46 -1.41 -22.52
CA ALA A 2 0.59 -2.54 -22.17
C ALA A 2 0.19 -2.58 -20.70
N ILE A 3 1.15 -2.36 -19.78
CA ILE A 3 0.92 -2.27 -18.33
C ILE A 3 -0.18 -1.26 -17.99
N LEU A 4 -0.02 -0.01 -18.45
CA LEU A 4 -0.97 1.07 -18.17
C LEU A 4 -2.33 0.83 -18.82
N ALA A 5 -2.37 0.23 -20.02
CA ALA A 5 -3.61 -0.14 -20.70
C ALA A 5 -4.38 -1.21 -19.91
N THR A 6 -3.70 -2.23 -19.40
CA THR A 6 -4.31 -3.26 -18.54
C THR A 6 -4.86 -2.64 -17.26
N LEU A 7 -4.15 -1.69 -16.64
CA LEU A 7 -4.64 -1.01 -15.44
C LEU A 7 -5.86 -0.15 -15.71
N TRP A 8 -5.86 0.58 -16.83
CA TRP A 8 -7.03 1.33 -17.25
C TRP A 8 -8.25 0.40 -17.46
N LEU A 9 -8.04 -0.79 -18.04
CA LEU A 9 -9.08 -1.80 -18.17
C LEU A 9 -9.57 -2.32 -16.81
N LEU A 10 -8.66 -2.63 -15.89
CA LEU A 10 -9.01 -3.11 -14.55
C LEU A 10 -9.80 -2.05 -13.76
N GLU A 11 -9.36 -0.80 -13.78
CA GLU A 11 -10.07 0.31 -13.14
C GLU A 11 -11.46 0.53 -13.74
N LYS A 12 -11.58 0.46 -15.07
CA LYS A 12 -12.84 0.71 -15.77
C LYS A 12 -13.85 -0.44 -15.69
N TYR A 13 -13.37 -1.69 -15.77
CA TYR A 13 -14.22 -2.87 -15.96
C TYR A 13 -14.17 -3.87 -14.81
N ALA A 14 -13.03 -4.08 -14.14
CA ALA A 14 -12.99 -4.99 -12.99
C ALA A 14 -13.71 -4.40 -11.76
N ARG A 15 -13.89 -3.08 -11.73
CA ARG A 15 -14.63 -2.37 -10.68
C ARG A 15 -16.14 -2.23 -10.97
N SER A 16 -16.65 -2.65 -12.13
CA SER A 16 -18.09 -2.76 -12.41
C SER A 16 -18.53 -4.23 -12.35
N GLU A 17 -19.67 -4.53 -11.71
CA GLU A 17 -20.20 -5.91 -11.56
C GLU A 17 -20.60 -6.59 -12.89
N SER A 18 -20.37 -5.93 -14.02
CA SER A 18 -20.50 -6.50 -15.35
C SER A 18 -19.36 -7.51 -15.58
N SER A 19 -19.65 -8.80 -15.44
CA SER A 19 -18.72 -9.88 -15.74
C SER A 19 -18.04 -9.66 -17.10
N GLN A 20 -16.73 -9.39 -17.10
CA GLN A 20 -15.93 -9.39 -18.32
C GLN A 20 -14.57 -10.00 -18.01
N ILE A 21 -14.11 -10.84 -18.94
CA ILE A 21 -12.87 -11.60 -18.92
C ILE A 21 -11.73 -10.76 -18.33
N ALA A 22 -11.03 -11.30 -17.33
CA ALA A 22 -9.92 -10.59 -16.72
C ALA A 22 -8.79 -10.41 -17.74
N PRO A 23 -8.22 -9.20 -17.89
CA PRO A 23 -7.15 -8.97 -18.83
C PRO A 23 -5.89 -9.72 -18.39
N LEU A 24 -5.06 -10.12 -19.35
CA LEU A 24 -3.70 -10.62 -19.12
C LEU A 24 -2.73 -9.66 -19.79
N CYS A 25 -1.77 -9.15 -19.02
CA CYS A 25 -0.68 -8.31 -19.50
C CYS A 25 0.59 -9.16 -19.60
N VAL A 26 1.10 -9.36 -20.80
CA VAL A 26 2.39 -10.01 -21.04
C VAL A 26 3.34 -8.98 -21.64
N THR A 27 4.51 -8.82 -21.03
CA THR A 27 5.53 -7.88 -21.54
C THR A 27 6.88 -8.56 -21.68
N PHE A 28 7.66 -8.14 -22.66
CA PHE A 28 9.02 -8.61 -22.91
C PHE A 28 9.98 -7.43 -22.79
N GLY A 29 10.96 -7.51 -21.89
CA GLY A 29 11.97 -6.46 -21.72
C GLY A 29 11.42 -5.09 -21.33
N SER A 30 10.23 -5.04 -20.71
CA SER A 30 9.59 -3.75 -20.38
C SER A 30 10.33 -3.03 -19.26
N PRO A 31 10.54 -1.70 -19.38
CA PRO A 31 10.93 -0.86 -18.25
C PRO A 31 9.93 -0.93 -17.09
N LEU A 32 10.41 -0.68 -15.87
CA LEU A 32 9.56 -0.49 -14.69
C LEU A 32 8.63 0.73 -14.88
N THR A 33 7.45 0.69 -14.27
CA THR A 33 6.38 1.66 -14.57
C THR A 33 5.86 2.43 -13.35
N GLY A 34 5.89 1.83 -12.15
CA GLY A 34 5.31 2.43 -10.95
C GLY A 34 6.30 2.49 -9.79
N ASP A 35 6.01 3.35 -8.81
CA ASP A 35 6.77 3.44 -7.56
C ASP A 35 6.40 2.31 -6.59
N ARG A 36 6.73 2.43 -5.30
CA ARG A 36 6.34 1.42 -4.27
C ARG A 36 4.85 1.37 -3.96
N ILE A 37 4.08 2.43 -4.21
CA ILE A 37 2.63 2.47 -3.94
C ILE A 37 1.92 1.62 -4.99
N PHE A 38 2.46 1.58 -6.20
CA PHE A 38 1.92 0.84 -7.32
C PHE A 38 1.83 -0.69 -7.08
N PRO A 39 2.91 -1.46 -6.79
CA PRO A 39 2.82 -2.89 -6.47
C PRO A 39 1.93 -3.15 -5.27
N HIS A 40 1.99 -2.29 -4.24
CA HIS A 40 1.14 -2.41 -3.05
C HIS A 40 -0.35 -2.34 -3.42
N ALA A 41 -0.75 -1.34 -4.21
CA ALA A 41 -2.13 -1.20 -4.67
C ALA A 41 -2.57 -2.40 -5.52
N LEU A 42 -1.72 -2.90 -6.42
CA LEU A 42 -2.06 -4.05 -7.25
C LEU A 42 -2.22 -5.33 -6.43
N THR A 43 -1.34 -5.56 -5.47
CA THR A 43 -1.42 -6.71 -4.57
C THR A 43 -2.66 -6.62 -3.68
N ARG A 44 -2.98 -5.42 -3.18
CA ARG A 44 -4.19 -5.15 -2.39
C ARG A 44 -5.48 -5.52 -3.14
N GLU A 45 -5.59 -5.11 -4.41
CA GLU A 45 -6.73 -5.47 -5.28
C GLU A 45 -6.62 -6.88 -5.87
N LYS A 46 -5.53 -7.61 -5.60
CA LYS A 46 -5.17 -8.91 -6.21
C LYS A 46 -5.13 -8.85 -7.74
N TRP A 47 -4.62 -7.75 -8.29
CA TRP A 47 -4.46 -7.50 -9.72
C TRP A 47 -3.06 -7.83 -10.24
N ASP A 48 -2.07 -7.92 -9.35
CA ASP A 48 -0.69 -8.34 -9.62
C ASP A 48 -0.61 -9.63 -10.44
N ARG A 49 -1.51 -10.60 -10.18
CA ARG A 49 -1.60 -11.88 -10.91
C ARG A 49 -1.87 -11.76 -12.42
N TYR A 50 -2.33 -10.60 -12.88
CA TYR A 50 -2.63 -10.37 -14.30
C TYR A 50 -1.42 -9.88 -15.10
N PHE A 51 -0.27 -9.68 -14.45
CA PHE A 51 0.93 -9.15 -15.08
C PHE A 51 2.04 -10.19 -15.09
N ILE A 52 2.55 -10.47 -16.29
CA ILE A 52 3.66 -11.39 -16.54
C ILE A 52 4.74 -10.65 -17.33
N HIS A 53 5.94 -10.58 -16.76
CA HIS A 53 7.08 -9.84 -17.29
C HIS A 53 8.21 -10.82 -17.63
N PHE A 54 8.46 -11.05 -18.92
CA PHE A 54 9.63 -11.76 -19.39
C PHE A 54 10.84 -10.83 -19.42
N VAL A 55 11.94 -11.30 -18.86
CA VAL A 55 13.17 -10.54 -18.70
C VAL A 55 14.36 -11.43 -18.99
N MET A 56 15.19 -11.07 -19.98
CA MET A 56 16.48 -11.74 -20.15
C MET A 56 17.43 -11.41 -19.01
N LYS A 57 18.34 -12.34 -18.74
CA LYS A 57 19.38 -12.23 -17.72
C LYS A 57 20.12 -10.89 -17.81
N TYR A 58 20.62 -10.53 -19.00
CA TYR A 58 21.42 -9.33 -19.20
C TYR A 58 20.66 -8.16 -19.85
N ASP A 59 19.39 -8.29 -20.25
CA ASP A 59 18.65 -7.18 -20.88
C ASP A 59 18.66 -5.91 -20.01
N ILE A 60 19.27 -4.83 -20.50
CA ILE A 60 19.41 -3.59 -19.73
C ILE A 60 18.10 -2.78 -19.62
N VAL A 61 17.14 -2.96 -20.54
CA VAL A 61 15.96 -2.10 -20.67
C VAL A 61 15.03 -2.15 -19.45
N PRO A 62 14.74 -3.31 -18.83
CA PRO A 62 14.00 -3.38 -17.56
C PRO A 62 14.70 -2.66 -16.40
N ARG A 63 16.01 -2.40 -16.50
CA ARG A 63 16.82 -1.75 -15.47
C ARG A 63 17.04 -0.26 -15.70
N THR A 64 16.76 0.27 -16.89
CA THR A 64 16.95 1.68 -17.24
C THR A 64 16.34 2.64 -16.22
N MET A 65 15.12 2.33 -15.74
CA MET A 65 14.39 3.16 -14.78
C MET A 65 14.99 3.12 -13.37
N LEU A 66 16.00 2.30 -13.11
CA LEU A 66 16.72 2.30 -11.84
C LEU A 66 17.76 3.43 -11.75
N ALA A 67 18.07 4.09 -12.87
CA ALA A 67 18.89 5.29 -12.92
C ALA A 67 18.03 6.56 -13.08
N PRO A 68 18.45 7.71 -12.52
CA PRO A 68 17.82 8.99 -12.80
C PRO A 68 17.94 9.32 -14.29
N PHE A 69 16.85 9.75 -14.91
CA PHE A 69 16.82 10.09 -16.34
C PHE A 69 17.88 11.14 -16.72
N SER A 70 18.07 12.14 -15.87
CA SER A 70 19.11 13.19 -16.03
C SER A 70 20.53 12.64 -16.16
N SER A 71 20.79 11.44 -15.62
CA SER A 71 22.10 10.80 -15.68
C SER A 71 22.31 9.96 -16.93
N ILE A 72 21.25 9.61 -17.66
CA ILE A 72 21.30 8.70 -18.82
C ILE A 72 20.75 9.31 -20.12
N GLU A 73 20.21 10.53 -20.08
CA GLU A 73 19.48 11.14 -21.20
C GLU A 73 20.27 11.13 -22.51
N ARG A 74 21.56 11.50 -22.45
CA ARG A 74 22.43 11.61 -23.64
C ARG A 74 22.73 10.24 -24.22
N GLU A 75 23.16 9.32 -23.38
CA GLU A 75 23.53 7.97 -23.78
C GLU A 75 22.29 7.18 -24.25
N LEU A 76 21.15 7.36 -23.58
CA LEU A 76 19.88 6.77 -23.95
C LEU A 76 19.42 7.23 -25.33
N ALA A 77 19.57 8.52 -25.67
CA ALA A 77 19.23 9.02 -27.01
C ALA A 77 20.01 8.29 -28.11
N VAL A 78 21.29 8.01 -27.88
CA VAL A 78 22.13 7.25 -28.82
C VAL A 78 21.69 5.78 -28.89
N ILE A 79 21.41 5.16 -27.74
CA ILE A 79 21.03 3.74 -27.66
C ILE A 79 19.64 3.49 -28.26
N LEU A 80 18.70 4.43 -28.14
CA LEU A 80 17.37 4.29 -28.76
C LEU A 80 17.45 4.13 -30.29
N HIS A 81 18.51 4.64 -30.94
CA HIS A 81 18.74 4.36 -32.36
C HIS A 81 19.07 2.89 -32.64
N LEU A 82 19.69 2.16 -31.71
CA LEU A 82 19.95 0.72 -31.86
C LEU A 82 18.65 -0.08 -31.98
N PHE A 83 17.63 0.31 -31.20
CA PHE A 83 16.31 -0.32 -31.20
C PHE A 83 15.41 0.13 -32.35
N ASN A 84 15.89 1.02 -33.22
CA ASN A 84 15.14 1.43 -34.39
C ASN A 84 15.08 0.25 -35.39
N PRO A 85 13.88 -0.19 -35.81
CA PRO A 85 13.74 -1.25 -36.80
C PRO A 85 14.34 -0.88 -38.16
N LYS A 86 14.55 0.41 -38.43
CA LYS A 86 15.17 0.90 -39.68
C LYS A 86 16.70 0.91 -39.66
N SER A 87 17.34 0.68 -38.51
CA SER A 87 18.80 0.67 -38.40
C SER A 87 19.40 -0.61 -38.96
N THR A 88 20.50 -0.48 -39.69
CA THR A 88 21.23 -1.63 -40.26
C THR A 88 22.01 -2.40 -39.19
N ASP A 89 22.32 -3.67 -39.44
CA ASP A 89 23.09 -4.48 -38.48
C ASP A 89 24.50 -3.92 -38.22
N LEU A 90 25.10 -3.28 -39.23
CA LEU A 90 26.39 -2.59 -39.09
C LEU A 90 26.27 -1.37 -38.15
N GLU A 91 25.23 -0.56 -38.31
CA GLU A 91 24.95 0.57 -37.43
C GLU A 91 24.67 0.11 -35.99
N ARG A 92 23.86 -0.95 -35.82
CA ARG A 92 23.60 -1.56 -34.51
C ARG A 92 24.88 -2.07 -33.85
N GLY A 93 25.75 -2.73 -34.63
CA GLY A 93 27.04 -3.22 -34.16
C GLY A 93 28.02 -2.10 -33.80
N SER A 94 27.93 -0.93 -34.46
CA SER A 94 28.73 0.25 -34.13
C SER A 94 28.22 0.95 -32.88
N ILE A 95 26.90 1.17 -32.77
CA ILE A 95 26.28 1.82 -31.61
C ILE A 95 26.45 0.97 -30.36
N GLY A 96 26.22 -0.34 -30.46
CA GLY A 96 26.30 -1.23 -29.31
C GLY A 96 27.70 -1.40 -28.72
N ARG A 97 28.76 -1.10 -29.51
CA ARG A 97 30.17 -1.08 -29.07
C ARG A 97 30.70 0.32 -28.81
N SER A 98 29.83 1.33 -28.78
CA SER A 98 30.23 2.71 -28.57
C SER A 98 30.54 2.99 -27.10
N GLU A 99 31.29 4.06 -26.86
CA GLU A 99 31.58 4.55 -25.51
C GLU A 99 30.29 4.95 -24.76
N GLU A 100 29.28 5.46 -25.49
CA GLU A 100 27.97 5.79 -24.93
C GLU A 100 27.21 4.56 -24.42
N ALA A 101 27.32 3.42 -25.13
CA ALA A 101 26.72 2.16 -24.68
C ALA A 101 27.36 1.66 -23.36
N LEU A 102 28.70 1.73 -23.27
CA LEU A 102 29.42 1.40 -22.04
C LEU A 102 29.04 2.35 -20.89
N LYS A 103 29.04 3.67 -21.14
CA LYS A 103 28.65 4.66 -20.13
C LYS A 103 27.23 4.45 -19.63
N PHE A 104 26.28 4.21 -20.52
CA PHE A 104 24.90 3.90 -20.15
C PHE A 104 24.81 2.69 -19.24
N TYR A 105 25.45 1.58 -19.63
CA TYR A 105 25.48 0.36 -18.84
C TYR A 105 26.07 0.59 -17.45
N MET A 106 27.18 1.32 -17.35
CA MET A 106 27.84 1.64 -16.09
C MET A 106 26.97 2.51 -15.18
N ILE A 107 26.30 3.53 -15.73
CA ILE A 107 25.42 4.41 -14.98
C ILE A 107 24.20 3.66 -14.47
N VAL A 108 23.55 2.85 -15.33
CA VAL A 108 22.39 2.03 -14.94
C VAL A 108 22.77 1.03 -13.86
N THR A 109 23.85 0.27 -14.05
CA THR A 109 24.28 -0.76 -13.11
C THR A 109 24.71 -0.18 -11.76
N ARG A 110 25.39 0.98 -11.75
CA ARG A 110 25.76 1.68 -10.52
C ARG A 110 24.53 2.11 -9.72
N ASN A 111 23.54 2.72 -10.37
CA ASN A 111 22.32 3.15 -9.69
C ASN A 111 21.46 1.96 -9.22
N ALA A 112 21.36 0.92 -10.05
CA ALA A 112 20.72 -0.34 -9.67
C ALA A 112 21.38 -0.98 -8.44
N SER A 113 22.72 -0.97 -8.38
CA SER A 113 23.50 -1.43 -7.22
C SER A 113 23.17 -0.64 -5.96
N SER A 114 23.17 0.68 -6.04
CA SER A 114 22.83 1.56 -4.91
C SER A 114 21.42 1.28 -4.38
N LEU A 115 20.44 1.15 -5.29
CA LEU A 115 19.07 0.87 -4.93
C LEU A 115 18.89 -0.54 -4.35
N ALA A 116 19.46 -1.57 -4.99
CA ALA A 116 19.39 -2.95 -4.52
C ALA A 116 20.06 -3.11 -3.15
N SER A 117 21.20 -2.44 -2.93
CA SER A 117 21.90 -2.42 -1.64
C SER A 117 21.08 -1.72 -0.56
N HIS A 118 20.50 -0.55 -0.87
CA HIS A 118 19.60 0.15 0.04
C HIS A 118 18.38 -0.71 0.41
N ALA A 119 17.74 -1.33 -0.59
CA ALA A 119 16.63 -2.24 -0.37
C ALA A 119 17.04 -3.43 0.50
N ALA A 120 18.20 -4.05 0.23
CA ALA A 120 18.71 -5.16 1.05
C ALA A 120 18.94 -4.76 2.51
N CYS A 121 19.48 -3.56 2.77
CA CYS A 121 19.61 -3.04 4.15
C CYS A 121 18.25 -2.92 4.85
N MET A 122 17.23 -2.42 4.15
CA MET A 122 15.87 -2.31 4.70
C MET A 122 15.26 -3.69 4.96
N LEU A 123 15.40 -4.64 4.02
CA LEU A 123 14.91 -6.01 4.14
C LEU A 123 15.53 -6.74 5.35
N MET A 124 16.82 -6.47 5.62
CA MET A 124 17.55 -7.06 6.74
C MET A 124 17.32 -6.32 8.08
N GLY A 125 16.42 -5.33 8.12
CA GLY A 125 16.07 -4.61 9.34
C GLY A 125 17.17 -3.67 9.86
N CYS A 126 18.01 -3.12 8.98
CA CYS A 126 19.07 -2.18 9.37
C CYS A 126 18.46 -0.88 9.93
N THR A 127 18.57 -0.66 11.24
CA THR A 127 18.07 0.53 11.94
C THR A 127 19.07 1.70 11.94
N ASN A 128 20.04 1.70 11.03
CA ASN A 128 21.09 2.70 11.03
C ASN A 128 20.57 4.03 10.49
N LEU A 129 20.57 5.08 11.32
CA LEU A 129 20.16 6.45 10.95
C LEU A 129 20.96 7.03 9.77
N LEU A 130 22.16 6.49 9.51
CA LEU A 130 22.95 6.85 8.33
C LEU A 130 22.24 6.47 7.03
N LEU A 131 21.39 5.45 7.02
CA LEU A 131 20.67 5.01 5.82
C LEU A 131 19.69 6.10 5.36
N GLU A 132 18.90 6.67 6.28
CA GLU A 132 18.03 7.81 5.99
C GLU A 132 18.84 9.06 5.60
N THR A 133 19.96 9.30 6.27
CA THR A 133 20.84 10.43 5.97
C THR A 133 21.43 10.33 4.55
N VAL A 134 21.85 9.15 4.12
CA VAL A 134 22.41 8.91 2.78
C VAL A 134 21.38 9.13 1.69
N THR A 135 20.10 8.81 1.93
CA THR A 135 19.03 9.09 0.94
C THR A 135 18.78 10.58 0.70
N ASN A 136 19.24 11.47 1.58
CA ASN A 136 19.21 12.92 1.32
C ASN A 136 20.26 13.38 0.31
N PHE A 137 21.31 12.59 0.08
CA PHE A 137 22.41 12.91 -0.84
C PHE A 137 22.40 12.07 -2.12
N ILE A 138 21.79 10.88 -2.07
CA ILE A 138 21.69 9.96 -3.20
C ILE A 138 20.22 9.83 -3.57
N GLU A 139 19.87 10.36 -4.73
CA GLU A 139 18.53 10.19 -5.31
C GLU A 139 18.37 8.74 -5.81
N LEU A 140 17.65 7.93 -5.04
CA LEU A 140 17.31 6.56 -5.41
C LEU A 140 16.07 6.54 -6.29
N SER A 141 16.09 5.72 -7.34
CA SER A 141 14.94 5.55 -8.21
C SER A 141 13.70 5.09 -7.41
N PRO A 142 12.53 5.70 -7.65
CA PRO A 142 11.29 5.32 -6.98
C PRO A 142 10.70 4.02 -7.56
N TYR A 143 11.08 3.64 -8.79
CA TYR A 143 10.44 2.58 -9.53
C TYR A 143 10.63 1.20 -8.88
N ARG A 144 9.58 0.38 -8.84
CA ARG A 144 9.57 -0.95 -8.22
C ARG A 144 8.95 -2.02 -9.13
N PRO A 145 9.43 -3.27 -9.05
CA PRO A 145 8.78 -4.40 -9.73
C PRO A 145 7.39 -4.70 -9.15
N PHE A 146 6.53 -5.30 -9.97
CA PHE A 146 5.21 -5.80 -9.56
C PHE A 146 4.79 -6.97 -10.47
N GLY A 147 3.82 -7.77 -10.04
CA GLY A 147 3.36 -8.92 -10.83
C GLY A 147 4.38 -10.05 -10.87
N THR A 148 4.22 -10.96 -11.84
CA THR A 148 5.07 -12.14 -11.99
C THR A 148 6.19 -11.86 -12.97
N TYR A 149 7.44 -12.03 -12.55
CA TYR A 149 8.60 -11.97 -13.43
C TYR A 149 9.05 -13.37 -13.83
N ILE A 150 9.42 -13.53 -15.09
CA ILE A 150 10.00 -14.74 -15.66
C ILE A 150 11.36 -14.37 -16.21
N PHE A 151 12.42 -14.79 -15.52
CA PHE A 151 13.79 -14.58 -15.95
C PHE A 151 14.22 -15.70 -16.88
N CYS A 152 14.65 -15.34 -18.09
CA CYS A 152 15.26 -16.26 -19.03
C CYS A 152 16.76 -16.36 -18.74
N THR A 153 17.27 -17.57 -18.61
CA THR A 153 18.65 -17.85 -18.20
C THR A 153 19.64 -17.87 -19.37
N GLY A 154 19.18 -17.98 -20.63
CA GLY A 154 20.03 -18.14 -21.81
C GLY A 154 20.37 -19.60 -22.13
N ASN A 155 19.73 -20.57 -21.45
CA ASN A 155 19.90 -22.01 -21.70
C ASN A 155 18.55 -22.75 -21.81
N GLY A 156 17.48 -22.02 -22.17
CA GLY A 156 16.12 -22.54 -22.27
C GLY A 156 15.38 -22.72 -20.93
N LYS A 157 16.03 -22.47 -19.78
CA LYS A 157 15.38 -22.52 -18.46
C LYS A 157 14.74 -21.18 -18.10
N LEU A 158 13.52 -21.25 -17.56
CA LEU A 158 12.74 -20.11 -17.08
C LEU A 158 12.67 -20.12 -15.55
N VAL A 159 12.95 -18.97 -14.93
CA VAL A 159 12.88 -18.80 -13.46
C VAL A 159 11.77 -17.82 -13.11
N VAL A 160 10.73 -18.31 -12.43
CA VAL A 160 9.53 -17.54 -12.07
C VAL A 160 9.65 -16.97 -10.66
N VAL A 161 9.44 -15.66 -10.52
CA VAL A 161 9.58 -14.92 -9.26
C VAL A 161 8.43 -13.94 -9.11
N LYS A 162 7.75 -13.98 -7.97
CA LYS A 162 6.57 -13.12 -7.68
C LYS A 162 6.85 -12.04 -6.64
N ASN A 163 7.81 -12.27 -5.73
CA ASN A 163 8.13 -11.31 -4.69
C ASN A 163 8.84 -10.08 -5.31
N PRO A 164 8.27 -8.87 -5.21
CA PRO A 164 8.81 -7.69 -5.90
C PRO A 164 10.18 -7.26 -5.39
N ASP A 165 10.46 -7.47 -4.10
CA ASP A 165 11.77 -7.17 -3.52
C ASP A 165 12.84 -8.15 -4.03
N ALA A 166 12.51 -9.43 -4.16
CA ALA A 166 13.39 -10.44 -4.76
C ALA A 166 13.66 -10.14 -6.24
N VAL A 167 12.64 -9.74 -7.01
CA VAL A 167 12.81 -9.30 -8.40
C VAL A 167 13.74 -8.09 -8.48
N LEU A 168 13.60 -7.11 -7.58
CA LEU A 168 14.48 -5.93 -7.57
C LEU A 168 15.96 -6.34 -7.37
N GLN A 169 16.22 -7.31 -6.49
CA GLN A 169 17.57 -7.85 -6.30
C GLN A 169 18.06 -8.56 -7.58
N LEU A 170 17.23 -9.38 -8.22
CA LEU A 170 17.59 -10.08 -9.46
C LEU A 170 17.87 -9.13 -10.63
N LEU A 171 17.11 -8.04 -10.75
CA LEU A 171 17.34 -7.04 -11.77
C LEU A 171 18.77 -6.48 -11.72
N PHE A 172 19.36 -6.37 -10.53
CA PHE A 172 20.75 -5.98 -10.34
C PHE A 172 21.73 -7.16 -10.45
N TYR A 173 21.53 -8.22 -9.65
CA TYR A 173 22.51 -9.30 -9.54
C TYR A 173 22.69 -10.12 -10.83
N CYS A 174 21.66 -10.25 -11.67
CA CYS A 174 21.79 -10.93 -12.96
C CYS A 174 22.69 -10.18 -13.96
N LEU A 175 22.88 -8.86 -13.78
CA LEU A 175 23.78 -8.04 -14.61
C LEU A 175 25.24 -8.11 -14.18
N GLN A 176 25.56 -8.74 -13.04
CA GLN A 176 26.94 -8.75 -12.53
C GLN A 176 27.88 -9.61 -13.38
N LEU A 177 29.10 -9.13 -13.52
CA LEU A 177 30.23 -9.88 -14.08
C LEU A 177 30.66 -10.98 -13.10
N SER A 178 31.12 -12.11 -13.62
CA SER A 178 31.50 -13.26 -12.81
C SER A 178 32.92 -13.17 -12.27
N SER A 179 33.75 -12.22 -12.75
CA SER A 179 35.13 -12.02 -12.30
C SER A 179 35.54 -10.54 -12.24
N GLU A 180 36.40 -10.18 -11.29
CA GLU A 180 36.96 -8.83 -11.14
C GLU A 180 38.28 -8.63 -11.93
N ALA A 181 38.83 -9.69 -12.54
CA ALA A 181 40.21 -9.68 -13.02
C ALA A 181 40.44 -8.95 -14.36
N GLU A 182 39.41 -8.69 -15.16
CA GLU A 182 39.50 -8.05 -16.48
C GLU A 182 38.33 -7.07 -16.75
N ALA A 183 37.98 -6.30 -15.71
CA ALA A 183 36.69 -5.61 -15.56
C ALA A 183 36.25 -4.66 -16.70
N GLU A 184 37.15 -3.99 -17.41
CA GLU A 184 36.77 -2.95 -18.38
C GLU A 184 36.48 -3.52 -19.78
N ALA A 185 37.32 -4.44 -20.26
CA ALA A 185 37.06 -5.17 -21.51
C ALA A 185 35.85 -6.10 -21.37
N GLU A 186 35.69 -6.74 -20.20
CA GLU A 186 34.51 -7.55 -19.87
C GLU A 186 33.25 -6.69 -19.76
N ALA A 187 33.34 -5.47 -19.20
CA ALA A 187 32.21 -4.54 -19.13
C ALA A 187 31.73 -4.05 -20.51
N ALA A 188 32.62 -3.74 -21.45
CA ALA A 188 32.22 -3.35 -22.81
C ALA A 188 31.50 -4.49 -23.55
N VAL A 189 31.97 -5.72 -23.37
CA VAL A 189 31.32 -6.92 -23.95
C VAL A 189 29.94 -7.13 -23.33
N VAL A 190 29.80 -7.02 -22.01
CA VAL A 190 28.52 -7.18 -21.33
C VAL A 190 27.57 -6.02 -21.61
N ALA A 191 28.06 -4.79 -21.72
CA ALA A 191 27.28 -3.64 -22.16
C ALA A 191 26.67 -3.90 -23.54
N TYR A 192 27.46 -4.38 -24.50
CA TYR A 192 26.94 -4.72 -25.82
C TYR A 192 25.93 -5.87 -25.75
N ARG A 193 26.26 -6.95 -25.04
CA ARG A 193 25.37 -8.11 -24.84
C ARG A 193 24.03 -7.68 -24.23
N SER A 194 24.05 -6.78 -23.26
CA SER A 194 22.86 -6.29 -22.56
C SER A 194 21.86 -5.59 -23.49
N LEU A 195 22.37 -4.95 -24.56
CA LEU A 195 21.57 -4.33 -25.61
C LEU A 195 21.07 -5.37 -26.63
N GLN A 196 21.89 -6.37 -26.95
CA GLN A 196 21.52 -7.44 -27.87
C GLN A 196 20.42 -8.35 -27.31
N GLU A 197 20.47 -8.69 -26.02
CA GLU A 197 19.44 -9.54 -25.40
C GLU A 197 18.05 -8.92 -25.44
N HIS A 198 17.94 -7.60 -25.44
CA HIS A 198 16.65 -6.92 -25.62
C HIS A 198 16.00 -7.23 -26.99
N LEU A 199 16.80 -7.52 -28.01
CA LEU A 199 16.33 -7.86 -29.35
C LEU A 199 16.12 -9.38 -29.56
N ALA A 200 16.48 -10.22 -28.58
CA ALA A 200 16.57 -11.67 -28.73
C ALA A 200 15.46 -12.47 -28.02
N TYR A 201 14.35 -11.82 -27.66
CA TYR A 201 13.21 -12.50 -26.99
C TYR A 201 12.61 -13.63 -27.81
N GLU A 202 12.48 -13.48 -29.12
CA GLU A 202 11.89 -14.52 -29.97
C GLU A 202 12.69 -15.82 -29.96
N SER A 203 14.01 -15.74 -30.17
CA SER A 203 14.89 -16.90 -30.23
C SER A 203 14.96 -17.65 -28.89
N GLU A 204 15.11 -16.93 -27.78
CA GLU A 204 15.21 -17.55 -26.45
C GLU A 204 13.88 -18.20 -26.03
N LEU A 205 12.75 -17.57 -26.34
CA LEU A 205 11.45 -18.10 -25.96
C LEU A 205 11.10 -19.35 -26.75
N GLN A 206 11.52 -19.42 -28.03
CA GLN A 206 11.35 -20.65 -28.81
C GLN A 206 12.09 -21.82 -28.14
N GLU A 207 13.37 -21.64 -27.80
CA GLU A 207 14.16 -22.65 -27.07
C GLU A 207 13.53 -23.01 -25.71
N SER A 208 13.07 -22.00 -24.97
CA SER A 208 12.48 -22.19 -23.65
C SER A 208 11.15 -22.97 -23.70
N LEU A 209 10.33 -22.70 -24.71
CA LEU A 209 9.05 -23.39 -24.93
C LEU A 209 9.26 -24.84 -25.36
N GLU A 210 10.34 -25.14 -26.08
CA GLU A 210 10.74 -26.51 -26.44
C GLU A 210 11.24 -27.29 -25.23
N MET A 211 12.06 -26.67 -24.37
CA MET A 211 12.61 -27.33 -23.17
C MET A 211 11.59 -27.53 -22.04
N GLN A 212 10.60 -26.64 -21.91
CA GLN A 212 9.59 -26.65 -20.84
C GLN A 212 10.18 -26.71 -19.42
N ASN A 213 11.38 -26.16 -19.23
CA ASN A 213 12.09 -26.21 -17.96
C ASN A 213 11.80 -24.94 -17.13
N VAL A 214 10.78 -25.02 -16.27
CA VAL A 214 10.33 -23.90 -15.44
C VAL A 214 10.63 -24.16 -13.97
N VAL A 215 11.32 -23.22 -13.33
CA VAL A 215 11.66 -23.26 -11.90
C VAL A 215 10.97 -22.11 -11.19
N TYR A 216 10.21 -22.42 -10.14
CA TYR A 216 9.50 -21.41 -9.34
C TYR A 216 10.29 -21.10 -8.06
N LEU A 217 10.54 -19.82 -7.80
CA LEU A 217 11.15 -19.36 -6.56
C LEU A 217 10.08 -18.92 -5.56
N ASP A 218 9.19 -19.84 -5.19
CA ASP A 218 8.10 -19.57 -4.24
C ASP A 218 8.57 -19.64 -2.76
N HIS A 219 9.63 -20.40 -2.45
CA HIS A 219 10.19 -20.60 -1.10
C HIS A 219 11.54 -19.89 -0.93
N LEU A 220 11.51 -18.57 -0.89
CA LEU A 220 12.71 -17.73 -0.90
C LEU A 220 13.60 -17.91 0.34
N GLU A 221 13.05 -18.24 1.50
CA GLU A 221 13.81 -18.35 2.77
C GLU A 221 14.75 -19.56 2.79
N GLU A 222 14.45 -20.57 1.97
CA GLU A 222 15.12 -21.87 1.96
C GLU A 222 16.14 -22.01 0.81
N LEU A 223 16.29 -20.97 -0.03
CA LEU A 223 17.14 -21.02 -1.22
C LEU A 223 18.58 -21.44 -0.94
N PRO A 224 19.18 -22.39 -1.68
CA PRO A 224 20.53 -22.89 -1.38
C PRO A 224 21.60 -21.81 -1.49
N LEU A 225 22.47 -21.67 -0.48
CA LEU A 225 23.52 -20.64 -0.41
C LEU A 225 24.88 -21.08 -1.01
N SER A 226 25.09 -22.38 -1.18
CA SER A 226 26.31 -22.99 -1.74
C SER A 226 25.97 -24.17 -2.65
N SER A 227 26.95 -24.61 -3.44
CA SER A 227 26.87 -25.77 -4.33
C SER A 227 26.87 -27.13 -3.61
N ASP A 228 27.31 -27.16 -2.35
CA ASP A 228 27.75 -28.40 -1.72
C ASP A 228 26.78 -28.84 -0.63
N GLY A 229 25.95 -29.84 -0.96
CA GLY A 229 25.11 -30.55 -0.01
C GLY A 229 24.27 -31.63 -0.69
N SER A 230 24.08 -32.77 -0.01
CA SER A 230 23.13 -33.82 -0.40
C SER A 230 21.70 -33.27 -0.31
N ALA A 231 21.27 -32.62 -1.38
CA ALA A 231 20.00 -31.92 -1.44
C ALA A 231 18.94 -32.78 -2.15
N SER A 232 17.66 -32.51 -1.88
CA SER A 232 16.56 -33.09 -2.66
C SER A 232 16.70 -32.68 -4.15
N ALA A 233 16.08 -33.46 -5.05
CA ALA A 233 16.10 -33.16 -6.49
C ALA A 233 15.56 -31.75 -6.81
N GLU A 234 14.61 -31.25 -6.02
CA GLU A 234 14.06 -29.90 -6.13
C GLU A 234 15.09 -28.82 -5.76
N VAL A 235 15.77 -28.97 -4.62
CA VAL A 235 16.80 -28.01 -4.19
C VAL A 235 17.98 -28.01 -5.16
N ALA A 236 18.35 -29.16 -5.74
CA ALA A 236 19.37 -29.23 -6.78
C ALA A 236 18.95 -28.47 -8.06
N THR A 237 17.69 -28.62 -8.47
CA THR A 237 17.11 -27.89 -9.62
C THR A 237 17.12 -26.37 -9.38
N ILE A 238 16.68 -25.94 -8.19
CA ILE A 238 16.72 -24.52 -7.79
C ILE A 238 18.16 -24.01 -7.76
N ASN A 239 19.08 -24.76 -7.16
CA ASN A 239 20.50 -24.37 -7.10
C ASN A 239 21.10 -24.16 -8.49
N MET A 240 20.80 -25.08 -9.42
CA MET A 240 21.21 -24.97 -10.82
C MET A 240 20.60 -23.73 -11.47
N ALA A 241 19.31 -23.46 -11.25
CA ALA A 241 18.67 -22.25 -11.78
C ALA A 241 19.31 -20.95 -11.25
N LEU A 242 19.67 -20.89 -9.97
CA LEU A 242 20.36 -19.74 -9.38
C LEU A 242 21.79 -19.59 -9.94
N ASN A 243 22.49 -20.69 -10.21
CA ASN A 243 23.79 -20.69 -10.88
C ASN A 243 23.68 -20.19 -12.33
N ASP A 244 22.67 -20.66 -13.08
CA ASP A 244 22.44 -20.24 -14.48
C ASP A 244 22.13 -18.73 -14.56
N LEU A 245 21.40 -18.20 -13.57
CA LEU A 245 21.21 -16.76 -13.38
C LEU A 245 22.47 -16.00 -12.94
N GLY A 246 23.57 -16.69 -12.65
CA GLY A 246 24.84 -16.07 -12.22
C GLY A 246 24.82 -15.49 -10.80
N LEU A 247 23.96 -15.99 -9.92
CA LEU A 247 23.73 -15.39 -8.61
C LEU A 247 24.81 -15.79 -7.60
N SER A 248 25.55 -14.79 -7.11
CA SER A 248 26.50 -14.92 -6.01
C SER A 248 25.80 -15.30 -4.68
N THR A 249 26.57 -15.79 -3.70
CA THR A 249 26.03 -16.09 -2.36
C THR A 249 25.36 -14.86 -1.73
N ARG A 250 25.92 -13.67 -1.94
CA ARG A 250 25.33 -12.41 -1.48
C ARG A 250 23.97 -12.15 -2.12
N ALA A 251 23.84 -12.37 -3.43
CA ALA A 251 22.55 -12.24 -4.13
C ALA A 251 21.49 -13.15 -3.50
N ARG A 252 21.84 -14.41 -3.25
CA ARG A 252 20.93 -15.41 -2.66
C ARG A 252 20.52 -15.05 -1.24
N LEU A 253 21.42 -14.48 -0.44
CA LEU A 253 21.09 -13.94 0.89
C LEU A 253 20.08 -12.78 0.80
N CYS A 254 20.22 -11.89 -0.18
CA CYS A 254 19.23 -10.83 -0.41
C CYS A 254 17.85 -11.40 -0.80
N LEU A 255 17.80 -12.46 -1.61
CA LEU A 255 16.54 -13.15 -1.93
C LEU A 255 15.91 -13.80 -0.69
N ARG A 256 16.72 -14.47 0.15
CA ARG A 256 16.24 -15.02 1.44
C ARG A 256 15.69 -13.93 2.36
N ALA A 257 16.33 -12.78 2.43
CA ALA A 257 15.86 -11.65 3.22
C ALA A 257 14.50 -11.12 2.73
N ALA A 258 14.30 -11.06 1.41
CA ALA A 258 13.01 -10.70 0.81
C ALA A 258 11.90 -11.69 1.19
N GLY A 259 12.18 -13.00 1.15
CA GLY A 259 11.26 -14.03 1.63
C GLY A 259 10.95 -13.90 3.12
N ALA A 260 12.00 -13.77 3.94
CA ALA A 260 11.87 -13.67 5.38
C ALA A 260 11.00 -12.48 5.83
N LEU A 261 11.10 -11.33 5.13
CA LEU A 261 10.23 -10.18 5.37
C LEU A 261 8.76 -10.51 5.05
N GLU A 262 8.47 -11.15 3.92
CA GLU A 262 7.11 -11.51 3.56
C GLU A 262 6.51 -12.51 4.56
N LYS A 263 7.30 -13.51 4.99
CA LYS A 263 6.92 -14.42 6.08
C LYS A 263 6.69 -13.69 7.40
N GLN A 264 7.50 -12.68 7.71
CA GLN A 264 7.28 -11.84 8.89
C GLN A 264 5.95 -11.08 8.82
N LYS A 265 5.59 -10.52 7.66
CA LYS A 265 4.28 -9.87 7.45
C LYS A 265 3.12 -10.85 7.68
N LEU A 266 3.23 -12.07 7.17
CA LEU A 266 2.23 -13.11 7.40
C LEU A 266 2.11 -13.51 8.88
N ASN A 267 3.23 -13.64 9.58
CA ASN A 267 3.24 -13.92 11.02
C ASN A 267 2.62 -12.79 11.84
N ASN A 268 2.94 -11.54 11.49
CA ASN A 268 2.36 -10.34 12.08
C ASN A 268 0.84 -10.32 11.89
N GLN A 269 0.37 -10.61 10.67
CA GLN A 269 -1.06 -10.73 10.39
C GLN A 269 -1.71 -11.84 11.23
N ALA A 270 -1.10 -13.01 11.31
CA ALA A 270 -1.63 -14.12 12.12
C ALA A 270 -1.73 -13.77 13.60
N LYS A 271 -0.74 -13.03 14.13
CA LYS A 271 -0.76 -12.51 15.50
C LYS A 271 -1.89 -11.49 15.70
N ILE A 272 -2.10 -10.57 14.77
CA ILE A 272 -3.20 -9.60 14.86
C ILE A 272 -4.56 -10.33 14.79
N ASP A 273 -4.69 -11.29 13.87
CA ASP A 273 -5.89 -12.12 13.71
C ASP A 273 -6.19 -12.91 14.98
N SER A 274 -5.18 -13.44 15.68
CA SER A 274 -5.40 -14.16 16.94
C SER A 274 -5.95 -13.26 18.05
N HIS A 275 -5.66 -11.95 18.05
CA HIS A 275 -6.16 -11.00 19.04
C HIS A 275 -7.50 -10.34 18.65
N LYS A 276 -8.02 -10.61 17.45
CA LYS A 276 -9.28 -10.04 16.95
C LYS A 276 -10.46 -10.22 17.91
N HIS A 277 -10.59 -11.40 18.51
CA HIS A 277 -11.67 -11.70 19.46
C HIS A 277 -11.64 -10.83 20.72
N ASN A 278 -10.46 -10.35 21.15
CA ASN A 278 -10.33 -9.42 22.27
C ASN A 278 -10.90 -8.04 21.90
N ILE A 279 -10.58 -7.53 20.71
CA ILE A 279 -11.17 -6.29 20.18
C ILE A 279 -12.70 -6.41 20.16
N GLU A 280 -13.23 -7.54 19.66
CA GLU A 280 -14.67 -7.79 19.61
C GLU A 280 -15.31 -7.82 21.00
N ALA A 281 -14.68 -8.48 21.98
CA ALA A 281 -15.14 -8.54 23.35
C ALA A 281 -15.16 -7.14 24.02
N GLU A 282 -14.10 -6.36 23.85
CA GLU A 282 -14.01 -4.99 24.37
C GLU A 282 -15.05 -4.06 23.71
N LEU A 283 -15.27 -4.20 22.40
CA LEU A 283 -16.33 -3.47 21.70
C LEU A 283 -17.73 -3.83 22.22
N ASN A 284 -17.96 -5.09 22.57
CA ASN A 284 -19.25 -5.50 23.13
C ASN A 284 -19.49 -4.87 24.51
N ILE A 285 -18.44 -4.61 25.30
CA ILE A 285 -18.56 -3.86 26.55
C ILE A 285 -18.96 -2.40 26.28
N VAL A 286 -18.33 -1.74 25.30
CA VAL A 286 -18.71 -0.37 24.90
C VAL A 286 -20.14 -0.32 24.36
N GLN A 287 -20.55 -1.33 23.58
CA GLN A 287 -21.92 -1.47 23.09
C GLN A 287 -22.92 -1.63 24.25
N ALA A 288 -22.59 -2.43 25.26
CA ALA A 288 -23.42 -2.59 26.46
C ALA A 288 -23.52 -1.30 27.27
N TYR A 289 -22.43 -0.52 27.33
CA TYR A 289 -22.46 0.82 27.90
C TYR A 289 -23.41 1.75 27.14
N GLN A 290 -23.34 1.76 25.79
CA GLN A 290 -24.26 2.53 24.96
C GLN A 290 -25.72 2.19 25.26
N SER A 291 -26.09 0.91 25.22
CA SER A 291 -27.46 0.47 25.54
C SER A 291 -27.88 0.79 26.97
N GLY A 292 -26.96 0.72 27.94
CA GLY A 292 -27.21 1.11 29.32
C GLY A 292 -27.49 2.61 29.49
N CYS A 293 -26.87 3.47 28.67
CA CYS A 293 -27.16 4.90 28.63
C CYS A 293 -28.53 5.19 28.01
N GLU A 294 -28.91 4.49 26.94
CA GLU A 294 -30.23 4.61 26.32
C GLU A 294 -31.37 4.30 27.31
N VAL A 295 -31.23 3.27 28.15
CA VAL A 295 -32.21 2.95 29.21
C VAL A 295 -32.38 4.11 30.20
N ARG A 296 -31.31 4.85 30.48
CA ARG A 296 -31.33 6.05 31.33
C ARG A 296 -31.86 7.29 30.61
N LYS A 297 -32.24 7.17 29.33
CA LYS A 297 -32.64 8.27 28.44
C LYS A 297 -31.57 9.36 28.32
N ILE A 298 -30.30 8.98 28.41
CA ILE A 298 -29.15 9.86 28.19
C ILE A 298 -28.33 9.26 27.05
N GLY A 299 -27.94 10.07 26.07
CA GLY A 299 -27.03 9.63 25.01
C GLY A 299 -25.68 9.25 25.61
N TYR A 300 -25.09 8.14 25.16
CA TYR A 300 -23.82 7.65 25.73
C TYR A 300 -22.65 8.63 25.51
N TYR A 301 -22.69 9.44 24.45
CA TYR A 301 -21.80 10.58 24.25
C TYR A 301 -21.88 11.59 25.41
N ASP A 302 -23.09 12.08 25.71
CA ASP A 302 -23.32 13.07 26.76
C ASP A 302 -23.00 12.51 28.16
N ALA A 303 -23.41 11.26 28.42
CA ALA A 303 -23.08 10.55 29.66
C ALA A 303 -21.56 10.48 29.86
N PHE A 304 -20.83 10.06 28.82
CA PHE A 304 -19.37 9.96 28.87
C PHE A 304 -18.70 11.33 29.03
N LYS A 305 -19.18 12.34 28.31
CA LYS A 305 -18.65 13.71 28.41
C LYS A 305 -18.81 14.27 29.82
N LEU A 306 -19.93 13.97 30.50
CA LEU A 306 -20.18 14.36 31.88
C LEU A 306 -19.39 13.51 32.90
N GLN A 307 -19.23 12.22 32.64
CA GLN A 307 -18.49 11.24 33.46
C GLN A 307 -18.91 11.29 34.95
N LYS A 308 -20.18 11.00 35.21
CA LYS A 308 -20.75 11.04 36.57
C LYS A 308 -20.78 9.67 37.25
N ASP A 309 -20.83 8.60 36.47
CA ASP A 309 -20.99 7.24 36.96
C ASP A 309 -19.71 6.42 36.76
N VAL A 310 -19.51 5.41 37.62
CA VAL A 310 -18.37 4.47 37.52
C VAL A 310 -18.29 3.82 36.13
N LYS A 311 -19.45 3.49 35.54
CA LYS A 311 -19.54 2.92 34.19
C LYS A 311 -18.96 3.83 33.10
N ASP A 312 -19.01 5.15 33.29
CA ASP A 312 -18.43 6.11 32.34
C ASP A 312 -16.89 6.06 32.40
N PHE A 313 -16.31 5.85 33.60
CA PHE A 313 -14.89 5.59 33.77
C PHE A 313 -14.46 4.26 33.16
N ASP A 314 -15.24 3.19 33.38
CA ASP A 314 -14.97 1.88 32.77
C ASP A 314 -14.98 1.95 31.24
N ALA A 315 -15.95 2.67 30.67
CA ALA A 315 -16.00 2.93 29.23
C ALA A 315 -14.75 3.69 28.73
N ASN A 316 -14.20 4.60 29.54
CA ASN A 316 -12.99 5.34 29.19
C ASN A 316 -11.74 4.45 29.21
N VAL A 317 -11.66 3.51 30.14
CA VAL A 317 -10.59 2.50 30.16
C VAL A 317 -10.66 1.65 28.89
N LYS A 318 -11.85 1.14 28.55
CA LYS A 318 -12.04 0.33 27.32
C LYS A 318 -11.75 1.12 26.04
N ARG A 319 -12.11 2.41 26.00
CA ARG A 319 -11.73 3.33 24.90
C ARG A 319 -10.21 3.39 24.71
N LEU A 320 -9.44 3.50 25.79
CA LEU A 320 -7.97 3.58 25.74
C LEU A 320 -7.33 2.26 25.30
N GLU A 321 -7.82 1.13 25.82
CA GLU A 321 -7.35 -0.21 25.42
C GLU A 321 -7.55 -0.44 23.92
N LEU A 322 -8.76 -0.19 23.42
CA LEU A 322 -9.07 -0.29 22.00
C LEU A 322 -8.24 0.69 21.16
N ALA A 323 -8.05 1.93 21.63
CA ALA A 323 -7.21 2.91 20.93
C ALA A 323 -5.77 2.40 20.76
N GLY A 324 -5.18 1.81 21.82
CA GLY A 324 -3.82 1.25 21.77
C GLY A 324 -3.70 0.10 20.78
N GLN A 325 -4.66 -0.84 20.79
CA GLN A 325 -4.69 -1.98 19.86
C GLN A 325 -4.79 -1.51 18.41
N TRP A 326 -5.69 -0.56 18.12
CA TRP A 326 -5.82 -0.01 16.77
C TRP A 326 -4.61 0.82 16.34
N ASP A 327 -4.03 1.63 17.23
CA ASP A 327 -2.84 2.42 16.92
C ASP A 327 -1.64 1.51 16.59
N GLU A 328 -1.46 0.36 17.27
CA GLU A 328 -0.45 -0.65 16.92
C GLU A 328 -0.65 -1.18 15.49
N ILE A 329 -1.87 -1.59 15.13
CA ILE A 329 -2.20 -2.07 13.78
C ILE A 329 -1.89 -1.00 12.72
N ILE A 330 -2.27 0.26 12.97
CA ILE A 330 -2.01 1.35 12.02
C ILE A 330 -0.52 1.68 11.90
N GLU A 331 0.25 1.62 12.99
CA GLU A 331 1.70 1.83 12.90
C GLU A 331 2.40 0.69 12.15
N MET A 332 1.95 -0.56 12.30
CA MET A 332 2.46 -1.69 11.50
C MET A 332 2.17 -1.50 10.00
N LEU A 333 0.97 -1.04 9.64
CA LEU A 333 0.65 -0.71 8.23
C LEU A 333 1.56 0.40 7.68
N LYS A 334 1.78 1.46 8.45
CA LYS A 334 2.67 2.56 8.03
C LYS A 334 4.10 2.11 7.78
N ARG A 335 4.55 1.07 8.50
CA ARG A 335 5.88 0.47 8.38
C ARG A 335 5.95 -0.66 7.34
N TYR A 336 4.84 -0.95 6.63
CA TYR A 336 4.75 -2.05 5.67
C TYR A 336 5.04 -3.43 6.30
N GLU A 337 4.67 -3.59 7.57
CA GLU A 337 4.88 -4.82 8.36
C GLU A 337 3.70 -5.80 8.27
N LEU A 338 2.68 -5.49 7.46
CA LEU A 338 1.53 -6.36 7.17
C LEU A 338 1.38 -6.59 5.66
N PRO A 339 0.73 -7.69 5.25
CA PRO A 339 0.50 -7.97 3.84
C PRO A 339 -0.30 -6.86 3.17
N ASP A 340 0.00 -6.55 1.91
CA ASP A 340 -0.62 -5.44 1.17
C ASP A 340 -2.15 -5.57 1.08
N GLY A 341 -2.67 -6.80 1.10
CA GLY A 341 -4.11 -7.09 1.09
C GLY A 341 -4.83 -6.92 2.43
N PHE A 342 -4.15 -6.56 3.53
CA PHE A 342 -4.75 -6.47 4.87
C PHE A 342 -5.92 -5.48 4.91
N GLU A 343 -5.75 -4.29 4.32
CA GLU A 343 -6.73 -3.20 4.31
C GLU A 343 -8.03 -3.54 3.56
N CYS A 344 -8.02 -4.58 2.72
CA CYS A 344 -9.18 -5.04 1.95
C CYS A 344 -9.88 -6.26 2.54
N ARG A 345 -9.45 -6.76 3.71
CA ARG A 345 -10.10 -7.89 4.37
C ARG A 345 -11.43 -7.46 4.96
N LYS A 346 -12.53 -8.00 4.41
CA LYS A 346 -13.92 -7.70 4.80
C LYS A 346 -14.13 -7.70 6.32
N GLU A 347 -13.62 -8.72 7.00
CA GLU A 347 -13.73 -8.84 8.46
C GLU A 347 -13.09 -7.68 9.24
N TRP A 348 -11.94 -7.18 8.77
CA TRP A 348 -11.24 -6.05 9.39
C TRP A 348 -11.89 -4.71 9.03
N ILE A 349 -12.46 -4.59 7.83
CA ILE A 349 -13.28 -3.44 7.43
C ILE A 349 -14.53 -3.33 8.30
N GLU A 350 -15.23 -4.44 8.51
CA GLU A 350 -16.44 -4.50 9.35
C GLU A 350 -16.11 -4.20 10.82
N LEU A 351 -15.05 -4.83 11.35
CA LEU A 351 -14.60 -4.60 12.73
C LEU A 351 -14.13 -3.15 12.94
N GLY A 352 -13.35 -2.61 12.01
CA GLY A 352 -12.88 -1.22 12.03
C GLY A 352 -14.02 -0.22 11.91
N THR A 353 -15.04 -0.52 11.10
CA THR A 353 -16.26 0.29 10.98
C THR A 353 -17.06 0.28 12.28
N LYS A 354 -17.24 -0.91 12.90
CA LYS A 354 -17.91 -1.04 14.20
C LYS A 354 -17.15 -0.26 15.28
N TYR A 355 -15.83 -0.43 15.36
CA TYR A 355 -14.97 0.31 16.28
C TYR A 355 -15.11 1.82 16.10
N ARG A 356 -14.97 2.32 14.87
CA ARG A 356 -15.09 3.74 14.56
C ARG A 356 -16.45 4.31 14.98
N ARG A 357 -17.56 3.63 14.67
CA ARG A 357 -18.91 4.08 15.03
C ARG A 357 -19.17 4.12 16.54
N LEU A 358 -18.62 3.17 17.29
CA LEU A 358 -18.85 3.08 18.74
C LEU A 358 -17.89 3.94 19.57
N VAL A 359 -16.63 4.05 19.14
CA VAL A 359 -15.56 4.60 19.99
C VAL A 359 -15.15 6.01 19.57
N GLU A 360 -15.26 6.38 18.29
CA GLU A 360 -14.94 7.74 17.86
C GLU A 360 -15.79 8.81 18.58
N PRO A 361 -17.11 8.60 18.81
CA PRO A 361 -17.90 9.51 19.64
C PRO A 361 -17.34 9.70 21.05
N LEU A 362 -16.80 8.65 21.68
CA LEU A 362 -16.20 8.74 23.02
C LEU A 362 -14.85 9.49 22.99
N ASP A 363 -14.05 9.30 21.95
CA ASP A 363 -12.82 10.08 21.76
C ASP A 363 -13.12 11.56 21.52
N ILE A 364 -14.17 11.88 20.75
CA ILE A 364 -14.66 13.25 20.57
C ILE A 364 -15.13 13.81 21.92
N ALA A 365 -15.96 13.08 22.66
CA ALA A 365 -16.44 13.50 23.98
C ALA A 365 -15.26 13.80 24.92
N ASN A 366 -14.25 12.93 24.93
CA ASN A 366 -13.03 13.12 25.71
C ASN A 366 -12.25 14.37 25.28
N TYR A 367 -12.13 14.63 23.97
CA TYR A 367 -11.43 15.78 23.41
C TYR A 367 -12.04 17.10 23.89
N TYR A 368 -13.36 17.25 23.75
CA TYR A 368 -14.07 18.47 24.17
C TYR A 368 -14.29 18.56 25.69
N ARG A 369 -14.37 17.43 26.41
CA ARG A 369 -14.40 17.41 27.89
C ARG A 369 -13.16 18.06 28.48
N HIS A 370 -12.00 17.82 27.87
CA HIS A 370 -10.70 18.37 28.31
C HIS A 370 -10.34 19.68 27.60
N LEU A 371 -11.30 20.34 26.93
CA LEU A 371 -11.10 21.61 26.22
C LEU A 371 -9.95 21.59 25.20
N LYS A 372 -9.61 20.42 24.64
CA LYS A 372 -8.52 20.31 23.67
C LYS A 372 -8.78 21.07 22.38
N ASN A 373 -10.05 21.38 22.09
CA ASN A 373 -10.43 22.26 21.00
C ASN A 373 -9.93 23.70 21.16
N GLU A 374 -9.76 24.18 22.39
CA GLU A 374 -9.24 25.52 22.68
C GLU A 374 -7.70 25.55 22.55
N ASP A 375 -7.03 24.48 22.99
CA ASP A 375 -5.56 24.36 22.92
C ASP A 375 -5.04 24.01 21.52
N THR A 376 -5.64 23.00 20.89
CA THR A 376 -5.12 22.32 19.68
C THR A 376 -5.90 22.70 18.42
N GLY A 377 -7.11 23.24 18.58
CA GLY A 377 -8.03 23.58 17.49
C GLY A 377 -9.08 22.50 17.19
N PRO A 378 -9.83 22.62 16.08
CA PRO A 378 -10.96 21.75 15.79
C PRO A 378 -10.61 20.26 15.71
N TYR A 379 -11.46 19.39 16.26
CA TYR A 379 -11.21 17.93 16.29
C TYR A 379 -10.96 17.38 14.89
N LEU A 380 -11.82 17.69 13.90
CA LEU A 380 -11.73 17.10 12.56
C LEU A 380 -10.42 17.41 11.84
N THR A 381 -9.85 18.60 12.07
CA THR A 381 -8.64 19.06 11.36
C THR A 381 -7.37 18.76 12.15
N LYS A 382 -7.37 18.96 13.47
CA LYS A 382 -6.17 18.88 14.32
C LYS A 382 -6.19 17.77 15.37
N GLY A 383 -7.37 17.33 15.82
CA GLY A 383 -7.51 16.36 16.91
C GLY A 383 -7.76 14.91 16.50
N ARG A 384 -8.26 14.66 15.27
CA ARG A 384 -8.80 13.37 14.85
C ARG A 384 -7.70 12.30 14.69
N PRO A 385 -7.70 11.23 15.50
CA PRO A 385 -6.71 10.15 15.41
C PRO A 385 -6.67 9.44 14.05
N LYS A 386 -5.49 8.96 13.66
CA LYS A 386 -5.29 8.30 12.36
C LYS A 386 -6.10 7.01 12.21
N ARG A 387 -6.26 6.22 13.27
CA ARG A 387 -7.06 4.98 13.28
C ARG A 387 -8.48 5.13 12.76
N TYR A 388 -9.15 6.26 12.99
CA TYR A 388 -10.47 6.52 12.44
C TYR A 388 -10.44 6.91 10.96
N ARG A 389 -9.39 7.62 10.53
CA ARG A 389 -9.20 7.98 9.11
C ARG A 389 -8.91 6.75 8.26
N TYR A 390 -8.12 5.80 8.77
CA TYR A 390 -7.83 4.54 8.08
C TYR A 390 -9.09 3.68 7.94
N THR A 391 -9.75 3.37 9.06
CA THR A 391 -10.96 2.54 9.05
C THR A 391 -12.11 3.15 8.24
N GLN A 392 -12.25 4.49 8.22
CA GLN A 392 -13.16 5.18 7.31
C GLN A 392 -12.79 4.95 5.83
N ARG A 393 -11.52 5.17 5.46
CA ARG A 393 -11.06 5.01 4.07
C ARG A 393 -11.16 3.57 3.57
N TRP A 394 -10.91 2.59 4.43
CA TRP A 394 -11.07 1.17 4.08
C TRP A 394 -12.50 0.86 3.68
N ARG A 395 -13.48 1.32 4.47
CA ARG A 395 -14.89 1.17 4.16
C ARG A 395 -15.28 1.93 2.89
N GLU A 396 -14.88 3.19 2.78
CA GLU A 396 -15.20 4.02 1.61
C GLU A 396 -14.65 3.39 0.32
N HIS A 397 -13.44 2.85 0.35
CA HIS A 397 -12.85 2.15 -0.79
C HIS A 397 -13.59 0.85 -1.11
N ALA A 398 -13.90 0.02 -0.10
CA ALA A 398 -14.59 -1.26 -0.28
C ALA A 398 -16.03 -1.11 -0.80
N GLU A 399 -16.76 -0.10 -0.30
CA GLU A 399 -18.14 0.20 -0.69
C GLU A 399 -18.22 1.18 -1.88
N LYS A 400 -17.08 1.59 -2.46
CA LYS A 400 -16.97 2.53 -3.59
C LYS A 400 -17.67 3.87 -3.31
N MET A 401 -17.60 4.32 -2.08
CA MET A 401 -18.15 5.60 -1.66
C MET A 401 -17.22 6.75 -2.05
N PRO A 402 -17.76 7.95 -2.34
CA PRO A 402 -16.94 9.14 -2.45
C PRO A 402 -16.19 9.40 -1.13
N THR A 403 -14.97 9.93 -1.23
CA THR A 403 -14.16 10.27 -0.05
C THR A 403 -14.93 11.20 0.90
N GLY A 404 -15.01 10.81 2.17
CA GLY A 404 -15.71 11.57 3.20
C GLY A 404 -17.20 11.21 3.39
N PHE A 405 -17.79 10.35 2.56
CA PHE A 405 -19.19 9.92 2.76
C PHE A 405 -19.40 9.07 4.02
N GLY A 406 -18.37 8.34 4.46
CA GLY A 406 -18.37 7.54 5.69
C GLY A 406 -17.97 8.35 6.93
N SER A 407 -18.44 9.59 7.06
CA SER A 407 -18.11 10.49 8.17
C SER A 407 -19.13 10.46 9.33
N GLU A 408 -20.01 9.47 9.39
CA GLU A 408 -21.08 9.35 10.40
C GLU A 408 -20.54 9.39 11.84
N SER A 409 -19.35 8.83 12.05
CA SER A 409 -18.69 8.76 13.35
C SER A 409 -18.11 10.10 13.81
N CYS A 410 -17.96 11.06 12.88
CA CYS A 410 -17.52 12.43 13.15
C CYS A 410 -18.65 13.36 13.58
N PHE A 411 -19.91 12.90 13.56
CA PHE A 411 -21.10 13.70 13.82
C PHE A 411 -20.93 14.63 15.04
N TRP A 412 -20.52 14.10 16.19
CA TRP A 412 -20.37 14.90 17.41
C TRP A 412 -19.27 15.96 17.30
N GLY A 413 -18.22 15.70 16.51
CA GLY A 413 -17.17 16.69 16.25
C GLY A 413 -17.73 17.89 15.49
N GLU A 414 -18.60 17.65 14.49
CA GLU A 414 -19.27 18.73 13.76
C GLU A 414 -20.25 19.51 14.65
N VAL A 415 -21.02 18.81 15.49
CA VAL A 415 -21.96 19.44 16.43
C VAL A 415 -21.24 20.34 17.43
N GLU A 416 -20.11 19.89 18.00
CA GLU A 416 -19.35 20.72 18.94
C GLU A 416 -18.78 21.97 18.26
N GLU A 417 -18.23 21.85 17.05
CA GLU A 417 -17.74 23.01 16.29
C GLU A 417 -18.87 24.01 15.99
N LEU A 418 -20.05 23.53 15.58
CA LEU A 418 -21.21 24.39 15.35
C LEU A 418 -21.70 25.07 16.64
N ARG A 419 -21.57 24.40 17.79
CA ARG A 419 -21.94 24.94 19.10
C ARG A 419 -20.93 25.95 19.63
N THR A 420 -19.63 25.75 19.39
CA THR A 420 -18.57 26.67 19.86
C THR A 420 -18.36 27.86 18.91
N SER A 421 -18.97 27.84 17.72
CA SER A 421 -18.92 28.91 16.72
C SER A 421 -19.75 30.14 17.10
N ASN A 422 -19.70 30.59 18.36
CA ASN A 422 -20.48 31.71 18.91
C ASN A 422 -20.26 33.06 18.20
N ASN A 423 -19.24 33.17 17.34
CA ASN A 423 -18.95 34.36 16.54
C ASN A 423 -19.59 34.34 15.14
N TRP A 424 -20.26 33.26 14.75
CA TRP A 424 -20.87 33.15 13.42
C TRP A 424 -22.35 33.50 13.45
N SER A 425 -22.78 34.40 12.56
CA SER A 425 -24.21 34.64 12.35
C SER A 425 -24.84 33.39 11.74
N PHE A 426 -26.12 33.14 12.05
CA PHE A 426 -26.87 32.02 11.48
C PHE A 426 -26.74 31.96 9.95
N GLU A 427 -26.81 33.11 9.27
CA GLU A 427 -26.68 33.19 7.82
C GLU A 427 -25.29 32.74 7.33
N GLY A 428 -24.22 33.03 8.08
CA GLY A 428 -22.86 32.59 7.74
C GLY A 428 -22.64 31.08 7.85
N ILE A 429 -23.49 30.36 8.60
CA ILE A 429 -23.36 28.92 8.86
C ILE A 429 -24.54 28.10 8.37
N LYS A 430 -25.56 28.74 7.80
CA LYS A 430 -26.80 28.12 7.32
C LYS A 430 -26.53 26.93 6.40
N ASN A 431 -25.60 27.07 5.47
CA ASN A 431 -25.23 25.98 4.56
C ASN A 431 -24.62 24.78 5.28
N LYS A 432 -23.80 25.00 6.31
CA LYS A 432 -23.23 23.91 7.14
C LYS A 432 -24.32 23.23 7.97
N ILE A 433 -25.24 24.00 8.54
CA ILE A 433 -26.40 23.48 9.28
C ILE A 433 -27.28 22.62 8.36
N LEU A 434 -27.62 23.10 7.17
CA LEU A 434 -28.41 22.33 6.21
C LEU A 434 -27.70 21.05 5.76
N GLN A 435 -26.37 21.10 5.62
CA GLN A 435 -25.58 19.92 5.27
C GLN A 435 -25.60 18.87 6.38
N ILE A 436 -25.30 19.24 7.63
CA ILE A 436 -25.32 18.30 8.76
C ILE A 436 -26.73 17.73 8.98
N GLU A 437 -27.80 18.52 8.79
CA GLU A 437 -29.17 18.01 8.94
C GLU A 437 -29.50 16.93 7.88
N ARG A 438 -29.09 17.15 6.63
CA ARG A 438 -29.25 16.15 5.55
C ARG A 438 -28.41 14.90 5.82
N ASP A 439 -27.19 15.07 6.28
CA ASP A 439 -26.28 13.97 6.60
C ASP A 439 -26.81 13.13 7.76
N VAL A 440 -27.28 13.77 8.84
CA VAL A 440 -27.94 13.10 9.98
C VAL A 440 -29.16 12.31 9.52
N LEU A 441 -30.04 12.91 8.71
CA LEU A 441 -31.21 12.21 8.19
C LEU A 441 -30.81 10.97 7.37
N ARG A 442 -29.77 11.10 6.52
CA ARG A 442 -29.24 9.98 5.73
C ARG A 442 -28.69 8.88 6.63
N TRP A 443 -27.81 9.23 7.57
CA TRP A 443 -27.15 8.26 8.44
C TRP A 443 -28.15 7.52 9.33
N VAL A 444 -29.17 8.22 9.88
CA VAL A 444 -30.23 7.59 10.68
C VAL A 444 -31.09 6.66 9.83
N LYS A 445 -31.46 7.06 8.60
CA LYS A 445 -32.20 6.18 7.68
C LYS A 445 -31.41 4.94 7.28
N ALA A 446 -30.09 5.07 7.15
CA ALA A 446 -29.17 3.98 6.85
C ALA A 446 -28.79 3.13 8.08
N GLY A 447 -29.24 3.51 9.29
CA GLY A 447 -28.89 2.80 10.54
C GLY A 447 -27.43 2.99 10.97
N GLU A 448 -26.76 4.02 10.46
CA GLU A 448 -25.35 4.31 10.72
C GLU A 448 -25.15 5.25 11.92
N LEU A 449 -26.17 6.06 12.23
CA LEU A 449 -26.23 6.92 13.40
C LEU A 449 -27.43 6.51 14.29
N GLY A 450 -27.17 6.35 15.59
CA GLY A 450 -28.19 5.98 16.57
C GLY A 450 -29.25 7.07 16.75
N ARG A 451 -30.45 6.69 17.23
CA ARG A 451 -31.54 7.64 17.53
C ARG A 451 -31.35 8.33 18.89
N ASP A 452 -30.36 7.91 19.67
CA ASP A 452 -29.98 8.52 20.94
C ASP A 452 -29.56 10.00 20.78
N VAL A 453 -29.10 10.39 19.59
CA VAL A 453 -28.80 11.80 19.25
C VAL A 453 -30.02 12.71 19.31
N PHE A 454 -31.25 12.17 19.26
CA PHE A 454 -32.50 12.94 19.34
C PHE A 454 -33.13 12.96 20.74
N LEU A 455 -32.44 12.45 21.77
CA LEU A 455 -32.91 12.57 23.14
C LEU A 455 -32.95 14.06 23.55
N ASP A 456 -34.00 14.47 24.26
CA ASP A 456 -34.23 15.88 24.62
C ASP A 456 -33.05 16.54 25.33
N GLU A 457 -32.36 15.76 26.18
CA GLU A 457 -31.22 16.23 26.96
C GLU A 457 -29.88 16.13 26.24
N SER A 458 -29.85 15.62 25.00
CA SER A 458 -28.63 15.49 24.21
C SER A 458 -28.03 16.84 23.85
N THR A 459 -26.70 16.89 23.71
CA THR A 459 -26.03 18.12 23.26
C THR A 459 -26.54 18.59 21.89
N PHE A 460 -26.87 17.66 20.99
CA PHE A 460 -27.39 17.98 19.66
C PHE A 460 -28.76 18.65 19.71
N VAL A 461 -29.74 18.06 20.43
CA VAL A 461 -31.08 18.65 20.54
C VAL A 461 -31.05 19.99 21.25
N LYS A 462 -30.25 20.11 22.33
CA LYS A 462 -30.07 21.38 23.04
C LYS A 462 -29.53 22.47 22.14
N TRP A 463 -28.49 22.17 21.36
CA TRP A 463 -27.97 23.11 20.36
C TRP A 463 -29.02 23.40 19.29
N TRP A 464 -29.67 22.39 18.72
CA TRP A 464 -30.64 22.55 17.65
C TRP A 464 -31.82 23.44 18.06
N LYS A 465 -32.33 23.31 19.30
CA LYS A 465 -33.40 24.17 19.85
C LYS A 465 -33.01 25.67 19.95
N THR A 466 -31.71 26.00 19.91
CA THR A 466 -31.24 27.40 19.86
C THR A 466 -31.34 28.04 18.47
N LEU A 467 -31.54 27.25 17.42
CA LEU A 467 -31.67 27.74 16.05
C LEU A 467 -32.99 28.50 15.82
N PRO A 468 -33.04 29.41 14.81
CA PRO A 468 -34.24 30.17 14.50
C PRO A 468 -35.47 29.29 14.27
N TYR A 469 -36.60 29.69 14.84
CA TYR A 469 -37.87 28.94 14.75
C TYR A 469 -38.28 28.61 13.30
N GLN A 470 -38.11 29.57 12.39
CA GLN A 470 -38.40 29.37 10.96
C GLN A 470 -37.58 28.23 10.36
N HIS A 471 -36.27 28.20 10.63
CA HIS A 471 -35.39 27.12 10.19
C HIS A 471 -35.79 25.78 10.79
N ARG A 472 -36.08 25.75 12.10
CA ARG A 472 -36.46 24.52 12.81
C ARG A 472 -37.74 23.89 12.24
N ASN A 473 -38.72 24.70 11.85
CA ASN A 473 -39.96 24.21 11.23
C ASN A 473 -39.77 23.67 9.82
N GLU A 474 -38.84 24.25 9.05
CA GLU A 474 -38.54 23.83 7.67
C GLU A 474 -37.49 22.71 7.62
N SER A 475 -36.85 22.41 8.74
CA SER A 475 -35.80 21.41 8.83
C SER A 475 -36.30 20.00 8.52
N CYS A 476 -35.48 19.24 7.80
CA CYS A 476 -35.73 17.83 7.54
C CYS A 476 -35.68 16.94 8.81
N LEU A 477 -35.22 17.50 9.93
CA LEU A 477 -35.17 16.82 11.22
C LEU A 477 -36.33 17.19 12.17
N ALA A 478 -37.22 18.10 11.79
CA ALA A 478 -38.30 18.59 12.65
C ALA A 478 -39.19 17.47 13.23
N GLN A 479 -39.41 16.39 12.47
CA GLN A 479 -40.20 15.23 12.92
C GLN A 479 -39.54 14.40 14.03
N PHE A 480 -38.24 14.56 14.25
CA PHE A 480 -37.47 13.79 15.24
C PHE A 480 -37.23 14.56 16.54
N MET A 481 -37.44 15.88 16.55
CA MET A 481 -37.13 16.76 17.67
C MET A 481 -38.36 17.63 17.96
N SER A 482 -38.97 17.45 19.13
CA SER A 482 -40.08 18.32 19.54
C SER A 482 -39.61 19.76 19.73
N SER A 483 -40.40 20.70 19.18
CA SER A 483 -40.14 22.15 19.12
C SER A 483 -39.79 22.80 20.45
#